data_AF-A0A1U9LFL7-F1
#
_entry.id   AF-A0A1U9LFL7-F1
#
_cell.length_a   1.000
_cell.length_b   1.000
_cell.length_c   1.000
_cell.angle_alpha   90.00
_cell.angle_beta   90.00
_cell.angle_gamma   90.00
#
_symmetry.space_group_name_H-M   'P 1'
#
loop_
_entity.id
_entity.type
_entity.pdbx_description
1 polymer ?
#
loop_
_entity_poly.entity_id
_entity_poly.type
_entity_poly.pdbx_seq_one_letter_code
_entity_poly.pdbx_strand_id
1 'polypeptide(L)' 'MDFMADRFLDGRAFWLLNILDDFNREGLAIEVDFSLPACRVVRGLEQVMKWRGRPEAIRMDNGPEYVSYTLVSWAEK' A
#
# COMPACT_ATOMS: atom_id res chain seq x y z
N MET A 1 -3.23 5.19 2.70
CA MET A 1 -2.09 4.39 2.23
C MET A 1 -1.25 5.25 1.30
N ASP A 2 0.06 5.10 1.42
CA ASP A 2 1.04 5.98 0.81
C ASP A 2 2.22 5.15 0.26
N PHE A 3 2.83 5.61 -0.83
CA PHE A 3 4.07 5.02 -1.35
C PHE A 3 5.22 6.00 -1.24
N MET A 4 6.30 5.54 -0.64
CA MET A 4 7.54 6.28 -0.51
C MET A 4 8.63 5.55 -1.29
N ALA A 5 9.51 6.31 -1.94
CA ALA A 5 10.74 5.77 -2.54
C ALA A 5 11.95 6.30 -1.78
N ASP A 6 12.92 5.44 -1.54
CA ASP A 6 14.21 5.80 -0.97
C ASP A 6 15.33 5.04 -1.69
N ARG A 7 16.60 5.38 -1.43
CA ARG A 7 17.76 4.81 -2.13
C ARG A 7 18.80 4.31 -1.15
N PHE A 8 19.37 3.15 -1.47
CA PHE A 8 20.58 2.68 -0.82
C PHE A 8 21.78 3.57 -1.19
N LEU A 9 22.86 3.44 -0.41
CA LEU A 9 24.13 4.12 -0.68
C LEU A 9 24.71 3.79 -2.07
N ASP A 10 24.36 2.62 -2.62
CA ASP A 10 24.77 2.18 -3.97
C ASP A 10 23.87 2.75 -5.10
N GLY A 11 22.88 3.58 -4.76
CA GLY A 11 21.99 4.24 -5.69
C GLY A 11 20.76 3.43 -6.12
N ARG A 12 20.63 2.16 -5.71
CA ARG A 12 19.42 1.37 -5.99
C ARG A 12 18.24 1.92 -5.21
N ALA A 13 17.14 2.17 -5.92
CA ALA A 13 15.89 2.62 -5.30
C ALA A 13 15.09 1.43 -4.77
N PHE A 14 14.47 1.62 -3.61
CA PHE A 14 13.46 0.71 -3.06
C PHE A 14 12.22 1.51 -2.71
N TRP A 15 11.10 0.80 -2.63
CA TRP A 15 9.79 1.38 -2.37
C TRP A 15 9.24 0.84 -1.07
N LEU A 16 8.54 1.70 -0.35
CA LEU A 16 7.76 1.37 0.83
C LEU A 16 6.28 1.65 0.53
N LEU A 17 5.42 0.70 0.86
CA LEU A 17 3.98 0.90 0.95
C LEU A 17 3.61 1.01 2.44
N ASN A 18 3.15 2.19 2.83
CA ASN A 18 2.70 2.49 4.18
C ASN A 18 1.16 2.31 4.25
N ILE A 19 0.71 1.36 5.07
CA ILE A 19 -0.70 1.15 5.38
C ILE A 19 -0.95 1.67 6.79
N LEU A 20 -1.75 2.72 6.87
CA LEU A 20 -2.04 3.46 8.09
C LEU A 20 -3.54 3.47 8.34
N ASP A 21 -3.93 3.35 9.60
CA ASP A 21 -5.27 3.67 10.09
C ASP A 21 -5.34 5.19 10.34
N ASP A 22 -6.19 5.88 9.60
CA ASP A 22 -6.35 7.34 9.67
C ASP A 22 -7.04 7.80 10.96
N PHE A 23 -7.92 6.97 11.54
CA PHE A 23 -8.65 7.29 12.77
C PHE A 23 -7.75 7.15 14.00
N ASN A 24 -7.07 6.01 14.12
CA ASN A 24 -6.20 5.72 15.27
C ASN A 24 -4.78 6.26 15.09
N ARG A 25 -4.41 6.74 13.90
CA ARG A 25 -3.05 7.10 13.51
C ARG A 25 -2.05 5.96 13.74
N GLU A 26 -2.49 4.73 13.52
CA GLU A 26 -1.69 3.51 13.72
C GLU A 26 -1.06 3.05 12.40
N GLY A 27 0.22 2.69 12.41
CA GLY A 27 0.88 2.00 11.29
C GLY A 27 0.53 0.52 11.29
N LEU A 28 -0.38 0.11 10.41
CA LEU A 28 -0.86 -1.28 10.34
C LEU A 28 0.13 -2.22 9.67
N ALA A 29 0.78 -1.76 8.59
CA ALA A 29 1.80 -2.52 7.88
C ALA A 29 2.70 -1.60 7.06
N ILE A 30 3.95 -2.04 6.90
CA ILE A 30 4.92 -1.43 5.98
C ILE A 30 5.49 -2.55 5.12
N GLU A 31 5.17 -2.51 3.82
CA GLU A 31 5.71 -3.45 2.84
C GLU A 31 6.90 -2.78 2.13
N VAL A 32 8.03 -3.47 2.02
CA VAL A 32 9.27 -2.93 1.44
C VAL A 32 9.77 -3.85 0.35
N ASP A 33 9.99 -3.33 -0.85
CA ASP A 33 10.56 -4.10 -1.96
C ASP A 33 11.17 -3.16 -3.03
N PHE A 34 11.97 -3.70 -3.96
CA PHE A 34 12.48 -2.96 -5.10
C PHE A 34 11.40 -2.61 -6.13
N SER A 35 10.28 -3.34 -6.11
CA SER A 35 9.10 -3.05 -6.92
C SER A 35 7.83 -3.46 -6.17
N LEU A 36 6.80 -2.63 -6.22
CA LEU A 36 5.51 -2.89 -5.57
C LEU A 36 4.39 -2.97 -6.62
N PRO A 37 4.28 -4.09 -7.37
CA PRO A 37 3.17 -4.28 -8.29
C PRO A 37 1.84 -4.38 -7.52
N ALA A 38 0.73 -4.08 -8.20
CA ALA A 38 -0.60 -4.06 -7.59
C ALA A 38 -0.96 -5.35 -6.84
N CYS A 39 -0.52 -6.52 -7.33
CA CYS A 39 -0.74 -7.79 -6.64
C CYS A 39 -0.06 -7.88 -5.26
N ARG A 40 1.10 -7.24 -5.08
CA ARG A 40 1.77 -7.14 -3.77
C ARG A 40 0.99 -6.22 -2.83
N VAL A 41 0.49 -5.08 -3.35
CA VAL A 41 -0.33 -4.12 -2.59
C VAL A 41 -1.61 -4.80 -2.09
N VAL A 42 -2.33 -5.49 -2.99
CA VAL A 42 -3.54 -6.26 -2.65
C VAL A 42 -3.26 -7.29 -1.57
N ARG A 43 -2.17 -8.06 -1.70
CA ARG A 43 -1.80 -9.06 -0.70
C ARG A 43 -1.52 -8.45 0.67
N GLY A 44 -0.84 -7.30 0.73
CA GLY A 44 -0.59 -6.58 1.97
C GLY A 44 -1.89 -6.11 2.62
N LEU A 45 -2.81 -5.55 1.82
CA LEU A 45 -4.13 -5.13 2.30
C LEU A 45 -4.96 -6.31 2.80
N GLU A 46 -5.02 -7.43 2.07
CA GLU A 46 -5.71 -8.64 2.52
C GLU A 46 -5.14 -9.18 3.84
N GLN A 47 -3.82 -9.11 4.01
CA GLN A 47 -3.20 -9.51 5.26
C GLN A 47 -3.63 -8.61 6.42
N VAL A 48 -3.64 -7.29 6.24
CA VAL A 48 -4.13 -6.35 7.27
C VAL A 48 -5.62 -6.60 7.56
N MET A 49 -6.43 -6.82 6.53
CA MET A 49 -7.87 -7.09 6.69
C MET A 49 -8.16 -8.39 7.43
N LYS A 50 -7.32 -9.42 7.32
CA LYS A 50 -7.48 -10.66 8.11
C LYS A 50 -7.35 -10.41 9.61
N TRP A 51 -6.58 -9.39 10.02
CA TRP A 51 -6.28 -9.12 11.42
C TRP A 51 -7.25 -8.09 12.01
N ARG A 52 -7.60 -7.06 11.24
CA ARG A 52 -8.40 -5.91 11.69
C ARG A 52 -9.84 -5.90 11.18
N GLY A 53 -10.16 -6.71 10.17
CA GLY A 53 -11.41 -6.62 9.42
C GLY A 53 -11.30 -5.70 8.19
N ARG A 54 -12.37 -5.65 7.39
CA ARG A 54 -12.44 -4.84 6.18
C ARG A 54 -12.68 -3.36 6.54
N PRO A 55 -11.85 -2.41 6.04
CA PRO A 55 -12.09 -0.99 6.24
C PRO A 55 -13.29 -0.51 5.43
N GLU A 56 -13.94 0.56 5.88
CA GLU A 56 -15.07 1.20 5.17
C GLU A 56 -14.63 1.92 3.90
N ALA A 57 -13.46 2.56 3.94
CA ALA A 57 -12.88 3.26 2.82
C ALA A 57 -11.36 3.12 2.85
N ILE A 58 -10.74 3.12 1.66
CA ILE A 58 -9.30 3.18 1.55
C ILE A 58 -8.90 4.43 0.77
N ARG A 59 -8.16 5.32 1.43
CA ARG A 59 -7.61 6.54 0.85
C ARG A 59 -6.18 6.28 0.38
N MET A 60 -5.86 6.65 -0.85
CA MET A 60 -4.48 6.74 -1.33
C MET A 60 -4.13 8.20 -1.57
N ASP A 61 -2.95 8.61 -1.09
CA ASP A 61 -2.45 9.98 -1.26
C ASP A 61 -1.72 10.19 -2.60
N ASN A 62 -1.46 9.11 -3.33
CA ASN A 62 -0.82 9.16 -4.64
C ASN A 62 -1.83 9.35 -5.76
N GLY A 63 -1.44 10.15 -6.75
CA GLY A 63 -2.26 10.47 -7.90
C GLY A 63 -2.71 9.21 -8.67
N PRO A 64 -3.79 9.33 -9.47
CA PRO A 64 -4.36 8.22 -10.22
C PRO A 64 -3.36 7.55 -11.17
N GLU A 65 -2.25 8.20 -11.50
CA GLU A 65 -1.16 7.65 -12.30
C GLU A 65 -0.48 6.43 -11.64
N TYR A 66 -0.56 6.31 -10.31
CA TYR A 66 -0.02 5.19 -9.53
C TYR A 66 -1.06 4.11 -9.20
N VAL A 67 -2.31 4.32 -9.61
CA VAL A 67 -3.41 3.40 -9.35
C VAL A 67 -3.54 2.41 -10.50
N SER A 68 -3.07 1.19 -10.28
CA SER A 68 -3.25 0.10 -11.25
C SER A 68 -4.71 -0.31 -11.36
N TYR A 69 -5.16 -0.64 -12.58
CA TYR A 69 -6.48 -1.24 -12.84
C TYR A 69 -6.76 -2.47 -11.95
N THR A 70 -5.74 -3.27 -11.65
CA THR A 70 -5.86 -4.43 -10.75
C THR A 70 -6.28 -4.02 -9.34
N LEU A 71 -5.77 -2.89 -8.84
CA LEU A 71 -6.11 -2.38 -7.51
C LEU A 71 -7.56 -1.88 -7.48
N VAL A 72 -7.99 -1.15 -8.52
CA VAL A 72 -9.37 -0.66 -8.64
C VAL A 72 -10.35 -1.81 -8.73
N SER A 73 -10.10 -2.77 -9.62
CA SER A 73 -10.95 -3.95 -9.79
C SER A 73 -11.00 -4.81 -8.52
N TRP A 74 -9.96 -4.80 -7.69
CA TRP A 74 -9.99 -5.44 -6.38
C TRP A 74 -10.82 -4.65 -5.36
N ALA A 75 -10.73 -3.32 -5.35
CA ALA A 75 -11.48 -2.46 -4.42
C ALA A 75 -12.99 -2.45 -4.71
N GLU A 76 -13.39 -2.66 -5.96
CA GLU A 76 -14.79 -2.76 -6.40
C GLU A 76 -15.48 -4.09 -6.03
N LYS A 77 -14.73 -5.07 -5.49
CA LYS A 77 -15.28 -6.36 -5.01
C LYS A 77 -15.70 -6.30 -3.54
#